data_AF-A0AAW9CSS3-F1
#
_entry.id   AF-A0AAW9CSS3-F1
#
_cell.length_a   1.000
_cell.length_b   1.000
_cell.length_c   1.000
_cell.angle_alpha   90.00
_cell.angle_beta   90.00
_cell.angle_gamma   90.00
#
_symmetry.space_group_name_H-M   'P 1'
#
loop_
_entity.id
_entity.type
_entity.pdbx_description
1 polymer ?
#
loop_
_entity_poly.entity_id
_entity_poly.type
_entity_poly.pdbx_seq_one_letter_code
_entity_poly.pdbx_strand_id
1 'polypeptide(L)'
;MKKLLIATVIGALSATMLAAAPSAFAQNASATAKKATPKRPAPKRHLIPRSKKAQARAAAKTDPVPEGAVKWACKDGLSYDLAGDMKRDQIVTVHWANKNYKLPRQQTTTGADVFYDPASGLKLVVIPTKGMLFSDKDDSRLADECQTPEMAAGQAVAPTQSNELKPSN
;
A
#
# COMPACT_ATOMS: atom_id res chain seq x y z
N MET A 1 7.63 37.01 12.42
CA MET A 1 8.24 38.10 11.61
C MET A 1 9.77 37.99 11.65
N LYS A 2 10.36 37.38 10.62
CA LYS A 2 11.71 37.68 10.13
C LYS A 2 11.72 37.29 8.65
N LYS A 3 11.55 38.31 7.83
CA LYS A 3 11.77 38.31 6.39
C LYS A 3 13.29 38.39 6.15
N LEU A 4 13.69 38.19 4.89
CA LEU A 4 14.98 38.45 4.22
C LEU A 4 15.56 37.13 3.63
N LEU A 5 16.01 36.97 2.38
CA LEU A 5 15.99 37.72 1.12
C LEU A 5 16.39 36.70 -0.01
N ILE A 6 15.72 36.81 -1.17
CA ILE A 6 16.24 36.89 -2.57
C ILE A 6 17.43 35.99 -3.01
N ALA A 7 17.24 35.23 -4.11
CA ALA A 7 18.03 35.25 -5.37
C ALA A 7 17.83 33.95 -6.20
N THR A 8 16.89 33.90 -7.15
CA THR A 8 17.12 33.93 -8.61
C THR A 8 18.52 33.52 -9.11
N VAL A 9 18.62 32.33 -9.72
CA VAL A 9 19.57 32.05 -10.82
C VAL A 9 18.85 31.24 -11.88
N ILE A 10 18.65 31.88 -13.03
CA ILE A 10 18.30 31.26 -14.31
C ILE A 10 19.61 30.75 -14.91
N GLY A 11 19.62 29.49 -15.33
CA GLY A 11 20.80 28.88 -15.96
C GLY A 11 20.38 27.69 -16.82
N ALA A 12 19.92 28.01 -18.03
CA ALA A 12 19.79 27.05 -19.12
C ALA A 12 21.17 26.45 -19.44
N LEU A 13 21.27 25.13 -19.63
CA LEU A 13 22.28 24.57 -20.53
C LEU A 13 21.94 23.13 -20.94
N SER A 14 21.85 22.97 -22.27
CA SER A 14 22.25 21.79 -23.03
C SER A 14 21.32 20.57 -23.07
N ALA A 15 20.48 20.57 -24.10
CA ALA A 15 20.05 19.37 -24.79
C ALA A 15 21.28 18.69 -25.46
N THR A 16 21.53 17.43 -25.11
CA THR A 16 22.35 16.53 -25.91
C THR A 16 21.48 15.36 -26.34
N MET A 17 21.06 15.40 -27.60
CA MET A 17 20.68 14.21 -28.35
C MET A 17 21.92 13.35 -28.54
N LEU A 18 21.81 12.05 -28.33
CA LEU A 18 22.54 11.07 -29.12
C LEU A 18 21.61 9.90 -29.43
N ALA A 19 21.35 9.72 -30.72
CA ALA A 19 20.64 8.60 -31.29
C ALA A 19 21.53 7.35 -31.27
N ALA A 20 20.94 6.19 -30.99
CA ALA A 20 21.41 4.92 -31.52
C ALA A 20 20.21 3.96 -31.69
N ALA A 21 20.20 3.32 -32.85
CA ALA A 21 19.09 2.69 -33.55
C ALA A 21 18.55 1.38 -32.93
N PRO A 22 17.34 0.95 -33.32
CA PRO A 22 16.77 -0.34 -32.92
C PRO A 22 17.48 -1.50 -33.64
N SER A 23 17.99 -2.47 -32.87
CA SER A 23 18.38 -3.77 -33.41
C SER A 23 17.13 -4.62 -33.66
N ALA A 24 16.59 -4.51 -34.88
CA ALA A 24 15.61 -5.44 -35.43
C ALA A 24 16.32 -6.69 -36.00
N PHE A 25 15.79 -7.84 -35.60
CA PHE A 25 15.71 -9.16 -36.26
C PHE A 25 16.68 -9.58 -37.39
N ALA A 26 17.16 -10.82 -37.20
CA ALA A 26 17.16 -11.95 -38.13
C ALA A 26 18.19 -12.04 -39.28
N GLN A 27 19.22 -12.86 -39.04
CA GLN A 27 19.75 -13.87 -39.96
C GLN A 27 20.05 -15.09 -39.07
N ASN A 28 19.81 -16.35 -39.41
CA ASN A 28 20.12 -16.98 -40.67
C ASN A 28 19.32 -18.28 -40.84
N ALA A 29 19.05 -18.62 -42.09
CA ALA A 29 18.43 -19.85 -42.51
C ALA A 29 19.36 -21.06 -42.29
N SER A 30 18.79 -22.13 -41.74
CA SER A 30 19.24 -23.49 -42.04
C SER A 30 18.00 -24.30 -42.40
N ALA A 31 17.86 -24.53 -43.69
CA ALA A 31 16.89 -25.45 -44.25
C ALA A 31 17.22 -26.87 -43.76
N THR A 32 16.24 -27.53 -43.14
CA THR A 32 16.19 -28.98 -43.10
C THR A 32 14.73 -29.40 -43.15
N ALA A 33 14.34 -29.97 -44.29
CA ALA A 33 13.02 -30.49 -44.53
C ALA A 33 12.69 -31.62 -43.53
N LYS A 34 11.62 -31.43 -42.74
CA LYS A 34 10.93 -32.51 -42.03
C LYS A 34 9.41 -32.38 -42.21
N LYS A 35 8.91 -33.26 -43.08
CA LYS A 35 7.60 -33.91 -43.14
C LYS A 35 6.49 -33.32 -42.24
N ALA A 36 5.45 -32.78 -42.88
CA ALA A 36 4.22 -32.34 -42.24
C ALA A 36 3.51 -33.51 -41.51
N THR A 37 3.42 -33.42 -40.19
CA THR A 37 2.53 -34.21 -39.35
C THR A 37 1.25 -33.42 -39.05
N PRO A 38 0.08 -34.08 -39.00
CA PRO A 38 -1.21 -33.39 -38.82
C PRO A 38 -1.28 -32.66 -37.49
N LYS A 39 -1.72 -31.39 -37.55
CA LYS A 39 -1.90 -30.49 -36.40
C LYS A 39 -2.97 -31.02 -35.46
N ARG A 40 -2.56 -31.49 -34.27
CA ARG A 40 -3.48 -31.81 -33.18
C ARG A 40 -4.27 -30.55 -32.80
N PRO A 41 -5.60 -30.59 -32.66
CA PRO A 41 -6.38 -29.42 -32.29
C PRO A 41 -5.92 -28.89 -30.92
N ALA A 42 -5.80 -27.56 -30.84
CA ALA A 42 -5.46 -26.87 -29.60
C ALA A 42 -6.50 -27.23 -28.53
N PRO A 43 -6.08 -27.56 -27.29
CA PRO A 43 -7.03 -27.86 -26.23
C PRO A 43 -7.87 -26.60 -25.98
N LYS A 44 -9.18 -26.72 -26.17
CA LYS A 44 -10.13 -25.69 -25.73
C LYS A 44 -9.84 -25.43 -24.26
N ARG A 45 -9.39 -24.22 -23.93
CA ARG A 45 -9.34 -23.71 -22.56
C ARG A 45 -10.76 -23.67 -22.03
N HIS A 46 -11.22 -24.77 -21.46
CA HIS A 46 -12.36 -24.74 -20.56
C HIS A 46 -11.93 -23.93 -19.34
N LEU A 47 -12.47 -22.72 -19.22
CA LEU A 47 -12.46 -21.94 -17.99
C LEU A 47 -13.30 -22.74 -16.99
N ILE A 48 -12.68 -23.70 -16.31
CA ILE A 48 -13.31 -24.44 -15.22
C ILE A 48 -13.52 -23.41 -14.10
N PRO A 49 -14.77 -23.13 -13.68
CA PRO A 49 -15.00 -22.28 -12.52
C PRO A 49 -14.33 -22.94 -11.30
N ARG A 50 -13.43 -22.22 -10.63
CA ARG A 50 -12.73 -22.73 -9.43
C ARG A 50 -13.76 -23.27 -8.45
N SER A 51 -13.59 -24.49 -7.97
CA SER A 51 -14.55 -25.10 -7.03
C SER A 51 -14.66 -24.26 -5.75
N LYS A 52 -15.85 -24.20 -5.14
CA LYS A 52 -16.07 -23.53 -3.84
C LYS A 52 -15.08 -24.00 -2.77
N LYS A 53 -14.64 -25.27 -2.85
CA LYS A 53 -13.62 -25.86 -1.97
C LYS A 53 -12.21 -25.30 -2.21
N ALA A 54 -11.85 -24.98 -3.46
CA ALA A 54 -10.61 -24.30 -3.78
C ALA A 54 -10.64 -22.82 -3.36
N GLN A 55 -11.81 -22.17 -3.48
CA GLN A 55 -12.02 -20.80 -3.00
C GLN A 55 -11.95 -20.71 -1.47
N ALA A 56 -12.59 -21.65 -0.75
CA ALA A 56 -12.51 -21.74 0.71
C ALA A 56 -11.09 -22.06 1.21
N ARG A 57 -10.31 -22.86 0.48
CA ARG A 57 -8.90 -23.14 0.81
C ARG A 57 -7.97 -21.97 0.53
N ALA A 58 -8.29 -21.11 -0.45
CA ALA A 58 -7.56 -19.88 -0.69
C ALA A 58 -7.88 -18.82 0.39
N ALA A 59 -9.15 -18.72 0.79
CA ALA A 59 -9.59 -17.89 1.91
C ALA A 59 -8.99 -18.35 3.25
N ALA A 60 -8.71 -19.64 3.43
CA ALA A 60 -8.06 -20.17 4.63
C ALA A 60 -6.58 -19.74 4.80
N LYS A 61 -5.96 -19.13 3.78
CA LYS A 61 -4.59 -18.57 3.87
C LYS A 61 -4.58 -17.08 4.19
N THR A 62 -5.74 -16.45 4.23
CA THR A 62 -5.93 -15.02 4.39
C THR A 62 -6.76 -14.79 5.64
N ASP A 63 -6.28 -13.94 6.54
CA ASP A 63 -7.12 -13.55 7.67
C ASP A 63 -8.32 -12.76 7.13
N PRO A 64 -9.54 -12.97 7.64
CA PRO A 64 -10.67 -12.13 7.25
C PRO A 64 -10.44 -10.69 7.71
N VAL A 65 -10.97 -9.74 6.94
CA VAL A 65 -11.05 -8.34 7.38
C VAL A 65 -11.85 -8.31 8.69
N PRO A 66 -11.32 -7.70 9.77
CA PRO A 66 -12.01 -7.65 11.05
C PRO A 66 -13.37 -6.95 10.94
N GLU A 67 -14.34 -7.42 11.71
CA GLU A 67 -15.65 -6.75 11.80
C GLU A 67 -15.48 -5.33 12.34
N GLY A 68 -16.21 -4.38 11.74
CA GLY A 68 -16.10 -2.95 12.10
C GLY A 68 -14.81 -2.27 11.64
N ALA A 69 -13.98 -2.92 10.82
CA ALA A 69 -12.79 -2.28 10.27
C ALA A 69 -13.16 -1.14 9.31
N VAL A 70 -12.50 0.01 9.46
CA VAL A 70 -12.61 1.15 8.55
C VAL A 70 -11.50 1.06 7.51
N LYS A 71 -11.84 1.24 6.24
CA LYS A 71 -10.87 1.27 5.15
C LYS A 71 -10.12 2.60 5.11
N TRP A 72 -8.79 2.54 5.09
CA TRP A 72 -7.91 3.68 4.88
C TRP A 72 -7.30 3.60 3.48
N ALA A 73 -7.63 4.55 2.62
CA ALA A 73 -7.10 4.64 1.26
C ALA A 73 -5.85 5.53 1.24
N CYS A 74 -4.81 5.06 0.58
CA CYS A 74 -3.49 5.69 0.56
C CYS A 74 -3.17 6.26 -0.83
N LYS A 75 -2.22 7.20 -0.89
CA LYS A 75 -1.90 7.94 -2.11
C LYS A 75 -1.45 7.07 -3.29
N ASP A 76 -0.71 6.00 -3.02
CA ASP A 76 -0.16 5.12 -4.05
C ASP A 76 -1.15 4.03 -4.53
N GLY A 77 -2.45 4.22 -4.28
CA GLY A 77 -3.49 3.23 -4.59
C GLY A 77 -3.50 2.02 -3.65
N LEU A 78 -2.72 2.07 -2.58
CA LEU A 78 -2.70 1.08 -1.51
C LEU A 78 -3.80 1.35 -0.49
N SER A 79 -4.11 0.36 0.34
CA SER A 79 -5.06 0.52 1.44
C SER A 79 -4.85 -0.53 2.51
N TYR A 80 -5.18 -0.19 3.75
CA TYR A 80 -5.34 -1.14 4.85
C TYR A 80 -6.71 -0.94 5.50
N ASP A 81 -7.20 -1.96 6.21
CA ASP A 81 -8.39 -1.82 7.03
C ASP A 81 -7.98 -1.80 8.50
N LEU A 82 -8.56 -0.87 9.27
CA LEU A 82 -8.23 -0.65 10.67
C LEU A 82 -9.45 -0.91 11.54
N ALA A 83 -9.32 -1.86 12.47
CA ALA A 83 -10.34 -2.12 13.48
C ALA A 83 -9.83 -1.76 14.89
N GLY A 84 -10.76 -1.34 15.73
CA GLY A 84 -10.52 -0.83 17.07
C GLY A 84 -10.78 0.67 17.18
N ASP A 85 -10.98 1.13 18.41
CA ASP A 85 -11.14 2.54 18.74
C ASP A 85 -9.79 3.18 19.08
N MET A 86 -9.26 3.94 18.14
CA MET A 86 -8.01 4.69 18.33
C MET A 86 -8.06 5.71 19.48
N LYS A 87 -9.23 6.07 20.00
CA LYS A 87 -9.36 6.99 21.14
C LYS A 87 -9.11 6.27 22.46
N ARG A 88 -9.46 4.98 22.56
CA ARG A 88 -9.53 4.25 23.84
C ARG A 88 -8.69 2.99 23.87
N ASP A 89 -8.58 2.29 22.75
CA ASP A 89 -7.97 0.98 22.71
C ASP A 89 -6.45 1.06 22.83
N GLN A 90 -5.90 0.14 23.62
CA GLN A 90 -4.47 -0.07 23.75
C GLN A 90 -3.91 -0.95 22.64
N ILE A 91 -4.77 -1.64 21.89
CA ILE A 91 -4.39 -2.51 20.78
C ILE A 91 -5.39 -2.28 19.65
N VAL A 92 -4.88 -1.96 18.47
CA VAL A 92 -5.68 -1.89 17.24
C VAL A 92 -5.33 -3.08 16.34
N THR A 93 -6.24 -3.46 15.45
CA THR A 93 -5.99 -4.49 14.45
C THR A 93 -5.89 -3.86 13.07
N VAL A 94 -4.72 -4.00 12.43
CA VAL A 94 -4.50 -3.61 11.04
C VAL A 94 -4.62 -4.85 10.16
N HIS A 95 -5.54 -4.84 9.21
CA HIS A 95 -5.59 -5.81 8.13
C HIS A 95 -4.72 -5.32 6.96
N TRP A 96 -3.60 -5.98 6.74
CA TRP A 96 -2.65 -5.64 5.67
C TRP A 96 -2.14 -6.89 4.96
N ALA A 97 -2.04 -6.84 3.63
CA ALA A 97 -1.54 -7.94 2.82
C ALA A 97 -2.17 -9.31 3.15
N ASN A 98 -3.49 -9.32 3.40
CA ASN A 98 -4.29 -10.49 3.78
C ASN A 98 -3.99 -11.08 5.18
N LYS A 99 -3.42 -10.29 6.09
CA LYS A 99 -3.10 -10.69 7.46
C LYS A 99 -3.59 -9.65 8.47
N ASN A 100 -3.98 -10.12 9.65
CA ASN A 100 -4.35 -9.28 10.77
C ASN A 100 -3.18 -9.10 11.72
N TYR A 101 -2.78 -7.85 11.94
CA TYR A 101 -1.71 -7.46 12.84
C TYR A 101 -2.30 -6.73 14.04
N LYS A 102 -2.12 -7.29 15.22
CA LYS A 102 -2.50 -6.65 16.48
C LYS A 102 -1.36 -5.75 16.92
N LEU A 103 -1.57 -4.44 16.88
CA LEU A 103 -0.54 -3.44 17.15
C LEU A 103 -0.80 -2.77 18.50
N PRO A 104 0.03 -3.02 19.52
CA PRO A 104 -0.01 -2.30 20.78
C PRO A 104 0.33 -0.82 20.61
N ARG A 105 -0.39 0.05 21.31
CA ARG A 105 -0.12 1.47 21.39
C ARG A 105 1.23 1.72 22.06
N GLN A 106 1.95 2.69 21.53
CA GLN A 106 3.20 3.18 22.06
C GLN A 106 2.99 4.54 22.71
N GLN A 107 3.75 4.81 23.77
CA GLN A 107 3.77 6.14 24.37
C GLN A 107 4.52 7.10 23.46
N THR A 108 3.89 8.22 23.12
CA THR A 108 4.48 9.26 22.27
C THR A 108 4.40 10.62 22.95
N THR A 109 5.32 11.51 22.59
CA THR A 109 5.34 12.90 23.09
C THR A 109 4.89 13.91 22.03
N THR A 110 4.77 13.47 20.78
CA THR A 110 4.49 14.33 19.61
C THR A 110 3.00 14.47 19.30
N GLY A 111 2.13 13.83 20.09
CA GLY A 111 0.68 13.82 19.89
C GLY A 111 0.19 12.97 18.70
N ALA A 112 1.11 12.30 18.00
CA ALA A 112 0.77 11.26 17.05
C ALA A 112 0.50 9.94 17.79
N ASP A 113 -0.52 9.21 17.36
CA ASP A 113 -0.73 7.86 17.86
C ASP A 113 0.17 6.90 17.09
N VAL A 114 1.01 6.17 17.83
CA VAL A 114 1.90 5.16 17.26
C VAL A 114 1.47 3.81 17.82
N PHE A 115 1.27 2.84 16.94
CA PHE A 115 1.04 1.45 17.30
C PHE A 115 2.12 0.60 16.66
N TYR A 116 2.72 -0.28 17.45
CA TYR A 116 3.88 -1.05 17.01
C TYR A 116 3.88 -2.41 17.65
N ASP A 117 4.02 -3.44 16.81
CA ASP A 117 4.30 -4.80 17.25
C ASP A 117 5.71 -5.21 16.83
N PRO A 118 6.65 -5.39 17.78
CA PRO A 118 8.02 -5.78 17.46
C PRO A 118 8.13 -7.20 16.88
N ALA A 119 7.16 -8.09 17.13
CA ALA A 119 7.21 -9.45 16.59
C ALA A 119 6.93 -9.46 15.08
N SER A 120 5.93 -8.72 14.63
CA SER A 120 5.66 -8.54 13.21
C SER A 120 6.60 -7.52 12.55
N GLY A 121 7.14 -6.56 13.30
CA GLY A 121 7.88 -5.42 12.78
C GLY A 121 6.96 -4.39 12.12
N LEU A 122 5.64 -4.48 12.32
CA LEU A 122 4.68 -3.57 11.69
C LEU A 122 4.39 -2.38 12.61
N LYS A 123 4.51 -1.18 12.06
CA LYS A 123 4.30 0.07 12.78
C LYS A 123 3.28 0.94 12.05
N LEU A 124 2.22 1.30 12.75
CA LEU A 124 1.22 2.26 12.31
C LEU A 124 1.46 3.59 13.02
N VAL A 125 1.61 4.67 12.26
CA VAL A 125 1.69 6.03 12.79
C VAL A 125 0.50 6.81 12.26
N VAL A 126 -0.29 7.39 13.16
CA VAL A 126 -1.46 8.19 12.79
C VAL A 126 -1.33 9.59 13.34
N ILE A 127 -1.45 10.56 12.43
CA ILE A 127 -1.51 11.98 12.71
C ILE A 127 -2.91 12.50 12.35
N PRO A 128 -3.31 13.70 12.79
CA PRO A 128 -4.69 14.18 12.62
C PRO A 128 -5.25 14.14 11.19
N THR A 129 -4.39 14.21 10.16
CA THR A 129 -4.82 14.28 8.76
C THR A 129 -4.55 13.03 7.95
N LYS A 130 -3.77 12.06 8.48
CA LYS A 130 -3.35 10.87 7.72
C LYS A 130 -2.75 9.77 8.61
N GLY A 131 -2.75 8.55 8.10
CA GLY A 131 -2.06 7.39 8.63
C GLY A 131 -0.91 6.95 7.73
N MET A 132 0.08 6.31 8.32
CA MET A 132 1.27 5.78 7.64
C MET A 132 1.62 4.40 8.22
N LEU A 133 1.88 3.43 7.35
CA LEU A 133 2.23 2.07 7.73
C LEU A 133 3.69 1.79 7.34
N PHE A 134 4.47 1.25 8.28
CA PHE A 134 5.89 0.96 8.12
C PHE A 134 6.18 -0.51 8.44
N SER A 135 7.23 -1.04 7.80
CA SER A 135 7.85 -2.33 8.12
C SER A 135 9.27 -2.06 8.62
N ASP A 136 9.53 -2.41 9.88
CA ASP A 136 10.87 -2.38 10.47
C ASP A 136 11.74 -3.57 9.99
N LYS A 137 11.13 -4.58 9.35
CA LYS A 137 11.87 -5.71 8.78
C LYS A 137 12.62 -5.35 7.50
N ASP A 138 12.03 -4.45 6.73
CA ASP A 138 12.53 -4.05 5.41
C ASP A 138 12.92 -2.56 5.39
N ASP A 139 12.93 -1.90 6.56
CA ASP A 139 13.10 -0.45 6.73
C ASP A 139 12.29 0.38 5.72
N SER A 140 11.06 -0.06 5.45
CA SER A 140 10.25 0.45 4.35
C SER A 140 8.95 1.09 4.80
N ARG A 141 8.53 2.12 4.04
CA ARG A 141 7.19 2.72 4.15
C ARG A 141 6.26 1.89 3.27
N LEU A 142 5.42 1.07 3.90
CA LEU A 142 4.51 0.16 3.21
C LEU A 142 3.31 0.88 2.60
N ALA A 143 2.79 1.89 3.30
CA ALA A 143 1.67 2.69 2.83
C ALA A 143 1.78 4.11 3.40
N ASP A 144 1.62 5.11 2.54
CA ASP A 144 1.78 6.52 2.89
C ASP A 144 0.52 7.34 2.59
N GLU A 145 0.36 8.42 3.36
CA GLU A 145 -0.71 9.40 3.23
C GLU A 145 -2.11 8.77 3.19
N CYS A 146 -2.37 7.84 4.10
CA CYS A 146 -3.63 7.11 4.15
C CYS A 146 -4.73 7.89 4.86
N GLN A 147 -5.94 7.91 4.32
CA GLN A 147 -7.09 8.64 4.87
C GLN A 147 -8.36 7.78 4.83
N THR A 148 -9.25 7.99 5.79
CA THR A 148 -10.63 7.50 5.67
C THR A 148 -11.40 8.34 4.65
N PRO A 149 -12.54 7.85 4.12
CA PRO A 149 -13.37 8.64 3.21
C PRO A 149 -13.79 10.00 3.79
N GLU A 150 -14.11 10.04 5.08
CA GLU A 150 -14.54 11.26 5.78
C GLU A 150 -13.39 12.27 5.94
N MET A 151 -12.17 11.78 6.18
CA MET A 151 -10.96 12.62 6.25
C MET A 151 -10.62 13.21 4.88
N ALA A 152 -10.71 12.39 3.82
CA ALA A 152 -10.47 12.85 2.45
C ALA A 152 -11.50 13.91 2.01
N ALA A 153 -12.73 13.82 2.51
CA ALA A 153 -13.77 14.83 2.29
C ALA A 153 -13.61 16.09 3.17
N GLY A 154 -12.62 16.13 4.07
CA GLY A 154 -12.41 17.24 5.01
C GLY A 154 -13.49 17.35 6.10
N GLN A 155 -14.30 16.29 6.27
CA GLN A 155 -15.43 16.26 7.21
C GLN A 155 -15.01 15.75 8.59
N ALA A 156 -13.88 15.04 8.67
CA ALA A 156 -13.37 14.47 9.90
C ALA A 156 -11.85 14.59 10.01
N VAL A 157 -11.34 14.51 11.24
CA VAL A 157 -9.93 14.28 11.55
C VAL A 157 -9.74 12.85 12.02
N ALA A 158 -8.53 12.33 11.91
CA ALA A 158 -8.20 11.03 12.47
C ALA A 158 -8.55 10.99 13.97
N PRO A 159 -9.14 9.88 14.47
CA PRO A 159 -9.60 9.74 15.85
C PRO A 159 -8.42 9.50 16.82
N THR A 160 -7.42 10.38 16.79
CA THR A 160 -6.25 10.27 17.65
C THR A 160 -6.54 10.77 19.05
N GLN A 161 -5.83 10.24 20.05
CA GLN A 161 -5.99 10.69 21.45
C GLN A 161 -5.73 12.19 21.62
N SER A 162 -4.80 12.75 20.86
CA SER A 162 -4.49 14.17 20.92
C SER A 162 -5.58 15.07 20.36
N ASN A 163 -6.45 14.57 19.48
CA ASN A 163 -7.62 15.30 19.04
C ASN A 163 -8.73 15.31 20.10
N GLU A 164 -8.82 14.26 20.93
CA GLU A 164 -9.81 14.18 22.03
C GLU A 164 -9.45 15.07 23.23
N LEU A 165 -8.17 15.41 23.41
CA LEU A 165 -7.73 16.33 24.46
C LEU A 165 -8.06 17.81 24.16
N LYS A 166 -8.55 18.13 22.96
CA LYS A 166 -9.00 19.49 22.64
C LYS A 166 -10.38 19.71 23.27
N PRO A 167 -10.53 20.67 24.20
CA PRO A 167 -11.84 20.98 24.76
C PRO A 167 -12.78 21.43 23.63
N SER A 168 -13.96 20.83 23.58
CA SER A 168 -15.07 21.31 22.75
C SER A 168 -15.41 22.73 23.21
N ASN A 169 -15.13 23.73 22.38
CA ASN A 169 -15.66 25.09 22.54
C ASN A 169 -17.14 25.13 22.16
#